data_AF-A0A3M1A9L2-F1
#
_entry.id   AF-A0A3M1A9L2-F1
#
_cell.length_a   1.000
_cell.length_b   1.000
_cell.length_c   1.000
_cell.angle_alpha   90.00
_cell.angle_beta   90.00
_cell.angle_gamma   90.00
#
_symmetry.space_group_name_H-M   'P 1'
#
loop_
_entity.id
_entity.type
_entity.pdbx_description
1 polymer ?
#
loop_
_entity_poly.entity_id
_entity_poly.type
_entity_poly.pdbx_seq_one_letter_code
_entity_poly.pdbx_strand_id
1 'polypeptide(L)'
;MSELSELEHRLSEALDRIRSGVERLAMVPAVAPASGGDADQAAEAAEEIAALREALEAERLANAQLEERVATIRGRLEERLKQLEAEAGELREQLEATQLRNRHLKRRLEEVRAALARLREAAAEGTSEPQLINQAILTELEALRALREADRQELDALIAELKPLVEEDANA
;
A
#
# COMPACT_ATOMS: atom_id res chain seq x y z
N MET A 1 -71.14 17.10 46.81
CA MET A 1 -71.45 18.48 46.39
C MET A 1 -70.19 19.33 46.26
N SER A 2 -69.12 19.10 47.04
CA SER A 2 -67.82 19.80 46.91
C SER A 2 -66.99 19.39 45.69
N GLU A 3 -66.97 18.09 45.36
CA GLU A 3 -66.22 17.55 44.20
C GLU A 3 -66.70 18.14 42.86
N LEU A 4 -68.01 18.40 42.73
CA LEU A 4 -68.58 18.97 41.52
C LEU A 4 -68.16 20.44 41.36
N SER A 5 -68.17 21.22 42.45
CA SER A 5 -67.72 22.62 42.44
C SER A 5 -66.22 22.77 42.20
N GLU A 6 -65.39 21.83 42.66
CA GLU A 6 -63.95 21.83 42.38
C GLU A 6 -63.66 21.51 40.90
N LEU A 7 -64.41 20.57 40.32
CA LEU A 7 -64.33 20.26 38.89
C LEU A 7 -64.81 21.43 38.03
N GLU A 8 -65.90 22.09 38.42
CA GLU A 8 -66.40 23.30 37.75
C GLU A 8 -65.38 24.45 37.79
N HIS A 9 -64.74 24.67 38.94
CA HIS A 9 -63.71 25.70 39.09
C HIS A 9 -62.45 25.40 38.25
N ARG A 10 -62.00 24.14 38.21
CA ARG A 10 -60.90 23.73 37.32
C ARG A 10 -61.25 23.85 35.85
N LEU A 11 -62.50 23.56 35.48
CA LEU A 11 -62.96 23.65 34.10
C LEU A 11 -63.00 25.11 33.64
N SER A 12 -63.50 26.02 34.48
CA SER A 12 -63.51 27.45 34.16
C SER A 12 -62.09 28.02 34.05
N GLU A 13 -61.18 27.67 34.96
CA GLU A 13 -59.76 28.05 34.84
C GLU A 13 -59.12 27.51 33.55
N ALA A 14 -59.38 26.26 33.19
CA ALA A 14 -58.87 25.66 31.96
C ALA A 14 -59.41 26.37 30.71
N LEU A 15 -60.70 26.71 30.70
CA LEU A 15 -61.35 27.43 29.60
C LEU A 15 -60.83 28.86 29.46
N ASP A 16 -60.57 29.56 30.56
CA ASP A 16 -59.97 30.91 30.53
C ASP A 16 -58.50 30.87 30.05
N ARG A 17 -57.77 29.80 30.40
CA ARG A 17 -56.42 29.56 29.86
C ARG A 17 -56.44 29.30 28.36
N ILE A 18 -57.41 28.54 27.86
CA ILE A 18 -57.59 28.30 26.43
C ILE A 18 -58.02 29.59 25.74
N ARG A 19 -58.97 30.35 26.30
CA ARG A 19 -59.41 31.65 25.77
C ARG A 19 -58.23 32.61 25.63
N SER A 20 -57.44 32.79 26.68
CA SER A 20 -56.24 33.64 26.65
C SER A 20 -55.13 33.09 25.75
N GLY A 21 -55.06 31.78 25.54
CA GLY A 21 -54.18 31.15 24.56
C GLY A 21 -54.60 31.43 23.12
N VAL A 22 -55.90 31.35 22.83
CA VAL A 22 -56.50 31.68 21.53
C VAL A 22 -56.40 33.17 21.24
N GLU A 23 -56.63 34.04 22.22
CA GLU A 23 -56.42 35.48 22.09
C GLU A 23 -54.94 35.82 21.84
N ARG A 24 -54.00 35.12 22.48
CA ARG A 24 -52.57 35.27 22.18
C ARG A 24 -52.22 34.80 20.77
N LEU A 25 -52.80 33.70 20.29
CA LEU A 25 -52.65 33.23 18.91
C LEU A 25 -53.30 34.20 17.91
N ALA A 26 -54.41 34.84 18.27
CA ALA A 26 -55.06 35.87 17.47
C ALA A 26 -54.32 37.24 17.51
N MET A 27 -53.57 37.50 18.60
CA MET A 27 -52.67 38.66 18.74
C MET A 27 -51.25 38.40 18.23
N VAL A 28 -50.90 37.18 17.82
CA VAL A 28 -49.79 37.00 16.88
C VAL A 28 -50.21 37.80 15.66
N PRO A 29 -49.51 38.89 15.31
CA PRO A 29 -49.92 39.69 14.18
C PRO A 29 -49.96 38.76 12.97
N ALA A 30 -51.15 38.60 12.40
CA ALA A 30 -51.26 38.20 11.01
C ALA A 30 -50.34 39.16 10.26
N VAL A 31 -49.29 38.61 9.64
CA VAL A 31 -48.34 39.37 8.82
C VAL A 31 -49.17 40.29 7.93
N ALA A 32 -49.16 41.58 8.25
CA ALA A 32 -49.71 42.59 7.34
C ALA A 32 -48.99 42.37 6.00
N PRO A 33 -49.67 42.46 4.85
CA PRO A 33 -49.00 42.25 3.57
C PRO A 33 -47.85 43.25 3.50
N ALA A 34 -46.63 42.70 3.61
CA ALA A 34 -45.44 43.50 3.65
C ALA A 34 -45.33 44.27 2.34
N SER A 35 -45.27 45.58 2.48
CA SER A 35 -44.99 46.51 1.41
C SER A 35 -43.64 46.18 0.76
N GLY A 36 -43.63 45.69 -0.48
CA GLY A 36 -42.53 45.78 -1.46
C GLY A 36 -41.17 45.12 -1.12
N GLY A 37 -40.58 45.41 0.03
CA GLY A 37 -39.21 45.02 0.40
C GLY A 37 -39.02 43.55 0.80
N ASP A 38 -40.07 42.85 1.21
CA ASP A 38 -39.99 41.41 1.52
C ASP A 38 -39.95 40.56 0.25
N ALA A 39 -40.53 41.05 -0.85
CA ALA A 39 -40.46 40.39 -2.16
C ALA A 39 -39.06 40.54 -2.78
N ASP A 40 -38.45 41.72 -2.63
CA ASP A 40 -37.09 41.99 -3.11
C ASP A 40 -36.04 41.20 -2.29
N GLN A 41 -36.16 41.14 -0.95
CA GLN A 41 -35.28 40.31 -0.11
C GLN A 41 -35.46 38.80 -0.34
N ALA A 42 -36.69 38.34 -0.60
CA ALA A 42 -36.94 36.95 -0.95
C ALA A 42 -36.40 36.59 -2.35
N ALA A 43 -36.41 37.54 -3.28
CA ALA A 43 -35.79 37.38 -4.60
C ALA A 43 -34.25 37.33 -4.49
N GLU A 44 -33.63 38.23 -3.74
CA GLU A 44 -32.18 38.23 -3.48
C GLU A 44 -31.74 36.94 -2.78
N ALA A 45 -32.47 36.48 -1.76
CA ALA A 45 -32.17 35.21 -1.09
C ALA A 45 -32.35 33.99 -2.03
N ALA A 46 -33.31 34.03 -2.96
CA ALA A 46 -33.49 32.98 -3.95
C ALA A 46 -32.34 32.94 -4.98
N GLU A 47 -31.83 34.10 -5.39
CA GLU A 47 -30.65 34.21 -6.25
C GLU A 47 -29.38 33.72 -5.55
N GLU A 48 -29.17 34.08 -4.27
CA GLU A 48 -28.05 33.57 -3.47
C GLU A 48 -28.11 32.05 -3.29
N ILE A 49 -29.29 31.50 -3.02
CA ILE A 49 -29.48 30.03 -2.92
C ILE A 49 -29.19 29.35 -4.26
N ALA A 50 -29.58 29.96 -5.38
CA ALA A 50 -29.27 29.43 -6.72
C ALA A 50 -27.76 29.44 -6.98
N ALA A 51 -27.07 30.54 -6.67
CA ALA A 51 -25.63 30.66 -6.83
C ALA A 51 -24.85 29.68 -5.93
N LEU A 52 -25.26 29.53 -4.67
CA LEU A 52 -24.66 28.55 -3.74
C LEU A 52 -24.88 27.10 -4.19
N ARG A 53 -26.03 26.79 -4.79
CA ARG A 53 -26.29 25.46 -5.36
C ARG A 53 -25.40 25.20 -6.58
N GLU A 54 -25.22 26.18 -7.45
CA GLU A 54 -24.32 26.05 -8.60
C GLU A 54 -22.86 25.85 -8.16
N ALA A 55 -22.40 26.62 -7.18
CA ALA A 55 -21.07 26.44 -6.59
C ALA A 55 -20.90 25.05 -5.95
N LEU A 56 -21.91 24.57 -5.21
CA LEU A 56 -21.89 23.23 -4.61
C LEU A 56 -21.82 22.12 -5.66
N GLU A 57 -22.58 22.23 -6.75
CA GLU A 57 -22.52 21.25 -7.84
C GLU A 57 -21.17 21.30 -8.58
N ALA A 58 -20.59 22.48 -8.76
CA ALA A 58 -19.23 22.63 -9.31
C ALA A 58 -18.17 21.99 -8.41
N GLU A 59 -18.24 22.20 -7.09
CA GLU A 59 -17.33 21.58 -6.12
C GLU A 59 -17.52 20.06 -6.04
N ARG A 60 -18.76 19.56 -6.12
CA ARG A 60 -19.04 18.12 -6.17
C ARG A 60 -18.42 17.47 -7.40
N LEU A 61 -18.54 18.11 -8.55
CA LEU A 61 -17.94 17.63 -9.79
C LEU A 61 -16.41 17.64 -9.71
N ALA A 62 -15.81 18.70 -9.15
CA ALA A 62 -14.37 18.77 -8.93
C ALA A 62 -13.88 17.67 -7.96
N ASN A 63 -14.61 17.42 -6.87
CA ASN A 63 -14.30 16.35 -5.93
C ASN A 63 -14.39 14.98 -6.58
N ALA A 64 -15.43 14.70 -7.37
CA ALA A 64 -15.57 13.43 -8.08
C ALA A 64 -14.39 13.18 -9.03
N GLN A 65 -13.93 14.20 -9.76
CA GLN A 65 -12.75 14.11 -10.61
C GLN A 65 -11.46 13.87 -9.82
N LEU A 66 -11.31 14.52 -8.66
CA LEU A 66 -10.16 14.29 -7.79
C LEU A 66 -10.16 12.88 -7.18
N GLU A 67 -11.33 12.38 -6.78
CA GLU A 67 -11.48 11.00 -6.29
C GLU A 67 -11.12 9.98 -7.35
N GLU A 68 -11.56 10.16 -8.60
CA GLU A 68 -11.18 9.31 -9.73
C GLU A 68 -9.66 9.37 -9.99
N ARG A 69 -9.06 10.57 -9.98
CA ARG A 69 -7.60 10.72 -10.11
C ARG A 69 -6.86 10.03 -8.97
N VAL A 70 -7.33 10.17 -7.73
CA VAL A 70 -6.73 9.49 -6.58
C VAL A 70 -6.87 7.97 -6.70
N ALA A 71 -8.03 7.47 -7.14
CA ALA A 71 -8.25 6.04 -7.37
C ALA A 71 -7.31 5.49 -8.45
N THR A 72 -7.14 6.19 -9.57
CA THR A 72 -6.20 5.76 -10.63
C THR A 72 -4.75 5.80 -10.16
N ILE A 73 -4.34 6.82 -9.42
CA ILE A 73 -2.99 6.91 -8.85
C ILE A 73 -2.77 5.77 -7.84
N ARG A 74 -3.73 5.52 -6.95
CA ARG A 74 -3.64 4.39 -5.99
C ARG A 74 -3.51 3.05 -6.71
N GLY A 75 -4.31 2.81 -7.74
CA GLY A 75 -4.20 1.58 -8.54
C GLY A 75 -2.81 1.41 -9.16
N ARG A 76 -2.25 2.48 -9.75
CA ARG A 76 -0.89 2.45 -10.31
C ARG A 76 0.19 2.24 -9.24
N LEU A 77 0.03 2.84 -8.07
CA LEU A 77 0.97 2.66 -6.96
C LEU A 77 0.90 1.24 -6.40
N GLU A 78 -0.29 0.67 -6.24
CA GLU A 78 -0.46 -0.72 -5.81
C GLU A 78 0.15 -1.70 -6.81
N GLU A 79 -0.03 -1.47 -8.11
CA GLU A 79 0.61 -2.28 -9.15
C GLU A 79 2.13 -2.16 -9.09
N ARG A 80 2.66 -0.94 -8.96
CA ARG A 80 4.10 -0.72 -8.86
C ARG A 80 4.70 -1.31 -7.58
N LEU A 81 3.97 -1.23 -6.46
CA LEU A 81 4.38 -1.86 -5.20
C LEU A 81 4.45 -3.38 -5.36
N LYS A 82 3.45 -4.00 -5.98
CA LYS A 82 3.49 -5.45 -6.25
C LYS A 82 4.66 -5.85 -7.14
N GLN A 83 4.96 -5.08 -8.18
CA GLN A 83 6.15 -5.31 -9.03
C GLN A 83 7.44 -5.21 -8.21
N LEU A 84 7.61 -4.14 -7.43
CA LEU A 84 8.79 -3.95 -6.60
C LEU A 84 8.93 -5.00 -5.51
N GLU A 85 7.82 -5.46 -4.92
CA GLU A 85 7.82 -6.55 -3.93
C GLU A 85 8.24 -7.88 -4.57
N ALA A 86 7.79 -8.17 -5.79
CA ALA A 86 8.22 -9.33 -6.55
C ALA A 86 9.72 -9.26 -6.90
N GLU A 87 10.17 -8.15 -7.48
CA GLU A 87 11.60 -7.91 -7.81
C GLU A 87 12.48 -8.02 -6.56
N ALA A 88 12.05 -7.44 -5.43
CA ALA A 88 12.77 -7.55 -4.16
C ALA A 88 12.81 -8.98 -3.61
N GLY A 89 11.75 -9.76 -3.83
CA GLY A 89 11.71 -11.19 -3.51
C GLY A 89 12.73 -11.97 -4.32
N GLU A 90 12.73 -11.81 -5.64
CA GLU A 90 13.66 -12.46 -6.57
C GLU A 90 15.12 -12.12 -6.25
N LEU A 91 15.43 -10.84 -6.02
CA LEU A 91 16.78 -10.40 -5.66
C LEU A 91 17.25 -10.99 -4.32
N ARG A 92 16.36 -11.19 -3.34
CA ARG A 92 16.70 -11.84 -2.07
C ARG A 92 17.04 -13.31 -2.28
N GLU A 93 16.25 -14.03 -3.07
CA GLU A 93 16.52 -15.44 -3.39
C GLU A 93 17.86 -15.61 -4.13
N GLN A 94 18.14 -14.73 -5.10
CA GLN A 94 19.44 -14.70 -5.80
C GLN A 94 20.61 -14.42 -4.84
N LEU A 95 20.43 -13.47 -3.91
CA LEU A 95 21.44 -13.16 -2.89
C LEU A 95 21.70 -14.37 -1.98
N GLU A 96 20.66 -15.06 -1.52
CA GLU A 96 20.83 -16.27 -0.69
C GLU A 96 21.54 -17.39 -1.45
N ALA A 97 21.18 -17.60 -2.72
CA ALA A 97 21.82 -18.59 -3.59
C ALA A 97 23.31 -18.28 -3.81
N THR A 98 23.66 -17.03 -4.10
CA THR A 98 25.06 -16.60 -4.28
C THR A 98 25.86 -16.69 -2.97
N GLN A 99 25.26 -16.36 -1.83
CA GLN A 99 25.90 -16.55 -0.52
C GLN A 99 26.19 -18.02 -0.23
N LEU A 100 25.25 -18.93 -0.52
CA LEU A 100 25.45 -20.36 -0.34
C LEU A 100 26.60 -20.86 -1.23
N ARG A 101 26.63 -20.46 -2.50
CA ARG A 101 27.72 -20.75 -3.44
C ARG A 101 29.07 -20.26 -2.92
N ASN A 102 29.14 -19.02 -2.42
CA ASN A 102 30.38 -18.46 -1.88
C ASN A 102 30.89 -19.23 -0.65
N ARG A 103 29.99 -19.64 0.26
CA ARG A 103 30.35 -20.50 1.40
C ARG A 103 30.88 -21.86 0.92
N HIS A 104 30.25 -22.46 -0.08
CA HIS A 104 30.70 -23.73 -0.66
C HIS A 104 32.11 -23.61 -1.24
N LEU A 105 32.36 -22.59 -2.07
CA LEU A 105 33.67 -22.35 -2.68
C LEU A 105 34.76 -22.08 -1.63
N LYS A 106 34.46 -21.29 -0.59
CA LYS A 106 35.40 -21.05 0.53
C LYS A 106 35.79 -22.34 1.24
N ARG A 107 34.81 -23.21 1.54
CA ARG A 107 35.08 -24.51 2.15
C ARG A 107 35.98 -25.39 1.26
N ARG A 108 35.72 -25.44 -0.05
CA ARG A 108 36.56 -26.20 -0.99
C ARG A 108 37.99 -25.66 -1.05
N LEU A 109 38.16 -24.35 -1.02
CA LEU A 109 39.47 -23.71 -0.96
C LEU A 109 40.24 -24.07 0.33
N GLU A 110 39.54 -24.13 1.47
CA GLU A 110 40.13 -24.58 2.74
C GLU A 110 40.54 -26.06 2.68
N GLU A 111 39.71 -26.93 2.10
CA GLU A 111 40.01 -28.35 1.89
C GLU A 111 41.28 -28.54 1.04
N VAL A 112 41.41 -27.80 -0.07
CA VAL A 112 42.60 -27.82 -0.93
C VAL A 112 43.84 -27.28 -0.20
N ARG A 113 43.71 -26.17 0.54
CA ARG A 113 44.82 -25.62 1.34
C ARG A 113 45.31 -26.62 2.39
N ALA A 114 44.40 -27.32 3.06
CA ALA A 114 44.75 -28.35 4.03
C ALA A 114 45.45 -29.56 3.37
N ALA A 115 44.99 -30.00 2.21
CA ALA A 115 45.63 -31.07 1.45
C ALA A 115 47.06 -30.69 1.00
N LEU A 116 47.25 -29.45 0.51
CA LEU A 116 48.57 -28.94 0.15
C LEU A 116 49.51 -28.79 1.35
N ALA A 117 49.00 -28.41 2.52
CA ALA A 117 49.81 -28.34 3.74
C ALA A 117 50.34 -29.72 4.14
N ARG A 118 49.48 -30.75 4.15
CA ARG A 118 49.86 -32.14 4.43
C ARG A 118 50.90 -32.67 3.45
N LEU A 119 50.73 -32.37 2.16
CA LEU A 119 51.72 -32.74 1.15
C LEU A 119 53.08 -32.08 1.37
N ARG A 120 53.10 -30.80 1.73
CA ARG A 120 54.34 -30.07 1.99
C ARG A 120 55.06 -30.60 3.22
N GLU A 121 54.31 -30.92 4.28
CA GLU A 121 54.85 -31.52 5.50
C GLU A 121 55.46 -32.91 5.21
N ALA A 122 54.71 -33.79 4.55
CA ALA A 122 55.20 -35.11 4.15
C ALA A 122 56.40 -35.03 3.18
N ALA A 123 56.42 -34.03 2.28
CA ALA A 123 57.57 -33.80 1.40
C ALA A 123 58.81 -33.31 2.17
N ALA A 124 58.63 -32.45 3.18
CA ALA A 124 59.72 -31.94 4.02
C ALA A 124 60.32 -33.05 4.92
N GLU A 125 59.49 -33.97 5.40
CA GLU A 125 59.91 -35.14 6.17
C GLU A 125 60.46 -36.29 5.30
N GLY A 126 60.34 -36.19 3.97
CA GLY A 126 60.69 -37.25 3.03
C GLY A 126 59.74 -38.47 3.08
N THR A 127 58.60 -38.34 3.77
CA THR A 127 57.55 -39.36 3.94
C THR A 127 56.41 -39.21 2.93
N SER A 128 56.69 -38.61 1.75
CA SER A 128 55.67 -38.39 0.73
C SER A 128 55.20 -39.72 0.12
N GLU A 129 54.09 -40.22 0.62
CA GLU A 129 53.45 -41.43 0.13
C GLU A 129 52.62 -41.15 -1.15
N PRO A 130 52.63 -42.07 -2.15
CA PRO A 130 51.80 -41.95 -3.35
C PRO A 130 50.31 -41.73 -3.07
N GLN A 131 49.81 -42.29 -1.96
CA GLN A 131 48.42 -42.15 -1.52
C GLN A 131 48.07 -40.71 -1.15
N LEU A 132 48.99 -39.97 -0.51
CA LEU A 132 48.79 -38.56 -0.15
C LEU A 132 48.74 -37.67 -1.40
N ILE A 133 49.59 -37.97 -2.40
CA ILE A 133 49.59 -37.28 -3.69
C ILE A 133 48.28 -37.53 -4.43
N ASN A 134 47.85 -38.79 -4.52
CA ASN A 134 46.57 -39.13 -5.14
C ASN A 134 45.39 -38.47 -4.44
N GLN A 135 45.39 -38.42 -3.10
CA GLN A 135 44.35 -37.74 -2.32
C GLN A 135 44.32 -36.24 -2.62
N ALA A 136 45.48 -35.58 -2.68
CA ALA A 136 45.54 -34.15 -3.01
C ALA A 136 45.05 -33.87 -4.44
N ILE A 137 45.45 -34.68 -5.43
CA ILE A 137 44.99 -34.54 -6.81
C ILE A 137 43.47 -34.74 -6.90
N LEU A 138 42.90 -35.70 -6.17
CA LEU A 138 41.46 -35.89 -6.10
C LEU A 138 40.75 -34.67 -5.49
N THR A 139 41.27 -34.11 -4.39
CA THR A 139 40.70 -32.90 -3.80
C THR A 139 40.79 -31.67 -4.72
N GLU A 140 41.87 -31.54 -5.49
CA GLU A 140 42.02 -30.47 -6.47
C GLU A 140 41.05 -30.64 -7.65
N LEU A 141 40.88 -31.87 -8.13
CA LEU A 141 39.92 -32.19 -9.19
C LEU A 141 38.48 -31.89 -8.75
N GLU A 142 38.12 -32.25 -7.52
CA GLU A 142 36.81 -31.92 -6.95
C GLU A 142 36.60 -30.40 -6.84
N ALA A 143 37.63 -29.65 -6.41
CA ALA A 143 37.57 -28.19 -6.34
C ALA A 143 37.42 -27.55 -7.73
N LEU A 144 38.16 -28.01 -8.74
CA LEU A 144 38.05 -27.53 -10.12
C LEU A 144 36.68 -27.83 -10.74
N ARG A 145 36.10 -29.01 -10.44
CA ARG A 145 34.74 -29.35 -10.86
C ARG A 145 33.71 -28.43 -10.21
N ALA A 146 33.84 -28.17 -8.90
CA ALA A 146 32.95 -27.27 -8.18
C ALA A 146 33.05 -25.83 -8.72
N LEU A 147 34.26 -25.36 -9.06
CA LEU A 147 34.45 -24.05 -9.67
C LEU A 147 33.79 -23.96 -11.05
N ARG A 148 34.04 -24.92 -11.94
CA ARG A 148 33.42 -24.94 -13.28
C ARG A 148 31.89 -25.01 -13.24
N GLU A 149 31.34 -25.73 -12.27
CA GLU A 149 29.90 -25.80 -12.08
C GLU A 149 29.34 -24.46 -11.60
N ALA A 150 30.03 -23.77 -10.68
CA ALA A 150 29.67 -22.43 -10.27
C ALA A 150 29.72 -21.43 -11.44
N ASP A 151 30.80 -21.45 -12.23
CA ASP A 151 30.94 -20.60 -13.42
C ASP A 151 29.80 -20.84 -14.43
N ARG A 152 29.41 -22.11 -14.66
CA ARG A 152 28.28 -22.45 -15.54
C ARG A 152 26.97 -21.88 -15.02
N GLN A 153 26.69 -22.01 -13.73
CA GLN A 153 25.47 -21.47 -13.13
C GLN A 153 25.42 -19.94 -13.22
N GLU A 154 26.56 -19.26 -13.09
CA GLU A 154 26.64 -17.82 -13.30
C GLU A 154 26.39 -17.44 -14.77
N LEU A 155 26.98 -18.17 -15.71
CA LEU A 155 26.74 -17.96 -17.14
C LEU A 155 25.29 -18.22 -17.53
N ASP A 156 24.66 -19.29 -17.02
CA ASP A 156 23.26 -19.61 -17.29
C ASP A 156 22.33 -18.52 -16.73
N ALA A 157 22.64 -17.96 -15.54
CA ALA A 157 21.91 -16.84 -14.97
C ALA A 157 22.05 -15.56 -15.82
N LEU A 158 23.28 -15.23 -16.25
CA LEU A 158 23.52 -14.08 -17.15
C LEU A 158 22.82 -14.25 -18.50
N ILE A 159 22.83 -15.46 -19.07
CA ILE A 159 22.12 -15.76 -20.31
C ILE A 159 20.61 -15.58 -20.10
N ALA A 160 20.06 -16.03 -18.97
CA ALA A 160 18.64 -15.85 -18.66
C ALA A 160 18.25 -14.36 -18.53
N GLU A 161 19.12 -13.52 -17.95
CA GLU A 161 18.90 -12.07 -17.86
C GLU A 161 19.08 -11.34 -19.21
N LEU A 162 20.05 -11.77 -20.04
CA LEU A 162 20.32 -11.12 -21.33
C LEU A 162 19.35 -11.54 -22.44
N LYS A 163 18.79 -12.75 -22.37
CA LYS A 163 17.86 -13.27 -23.37
C LYS A 163 16.65 -12.35 -23.65
N PRO A 164 15.91 -11.83 -22.65
CA PRO A 164 14.78 -10.94 -22.92
C PRO A 164 15.22 -9.63 -23.58
N LEU A 165 16.38 -9.06 -23.21
CA LEU A 165 16.90 -7.83 -23.80
C LEU A 165 17.24 -7.99 -25.29
N VAL A 166 17.82 -9.14 -25.66
CA VAL A 166 18.14 -9.45 -27.06
C VAL A 166 16.89 -9.75 -27.88
N GLU A 167 15.88 -10.38 -27.28
CA GLU A 167 14.60 -10.64 -27.95
C GLU A 167 13.76 -9.36 -28.13
N GLU A 168 13.86 -8.37 -27.24
CA GLU A 168 13.26 -7.05 -27.41
C GLU A 168 13.90 -6.26 -28.56
N ASP A 169 15.24 -6.23 -28.65
CA ASP A 169 15.96 -5.59 -29.75
C ASP A 169 15.73 -6.28 -31.11
N ALA A 170 15.49 -7.59 -31.13
CA ALA A 170 15.21 -8.35 -32.35
C ALA A 170 13.76 -8.19 -32.86
N ASN A 171 12.84 -7.74 -32.00
CA ASN A 171 11.42 -7.52 -32.33
C ASN A 171 11.07 -6.03 -32.53
N ALA A 172 12.04 -5.12 -32.36
CA ALA A 172 11.95 -3.69 -32.65
C ALA A 172 12.37 -3.36 -34.09
#